data_AF-A0A1G7L5Q9-F1
#
_entry.id   AF-A0A1G7L5Q9-F1
#
_cell.length_a   1.000
_cell.length_b   1.000
_cell.length_c   1.000
_cell.angle_alpha   90.00
_cell.angle_beta   90.00
_cell.angle_gamma   90.00
#
_symmetry.space_group_name_H-M   'P 1'
#
loop_
_entity.id
_entity.type
_entity.pdbx_description
1 polymer ?
#
loop_
_entity_poly.entity_id
_entity_poly.type
_entity_poly.pdbx_seq_one_letter_code
_entity_poly.pdbx_strand_id
1 'polypeptide(L)'
;MEIIKRDTPLPMISETDEDLLVIMSMKDDENACNSAFSEFHRRYKDLLYYMVGGVCSSHPNSRELTKVIFNNVMLNVYQYCHTFTCEGQTDPEKVKKSILSWLATIARNEYKAQFKKPEKRDAERSAFKTMVKSSLGKPQYSYSEDLIEKAYAQIPKERDRDILRTYWVFYEKGEKSQAKNLPDDVLDDLSVRYNTSRDNIRTIISRTNRIVKTFLETNYKQ
;
A
#
# COMPACT_ATOMS: atom_id res chain seq x y z
N MET A 1 -25.09 -40.73 8.66
CA MET A 1 -24.42 -39.43 8.89
C MET A 1 -23.10 -39.48 8.15
N GLU A 2 -23.06 -38.94 6.95
CA GLU A 2 -21.79 -38.78 6.21
C GLU A 2 -20.99 -37.65 6.87
N ILE A 3 -19.78 -37.99 7.30
CA ILE A 3 -18.80 -37.04 7.79
C ILE A 3 -18.35 -36.24 6.57
N ILE A 4 -18.79 -34.98 6.47
CA ILE A 4 -18.26 -34.01 5.51
C ILE A 4 -16.76 -33.88 5.83
N LYS A 5 -15.91 -34.59 5.08
CA LYS A 5 -14.48 -34.29 5.05
C LYS A 5 -14.37 -32.87 4.53
N ARG A 6 -13.94 -31.94 5.39
CA ARG A 6 -13.45 -30.65 4.91
C ARG A 6 -12.24 -30.98 4.05
N ASP A 7 -12.41 -30.93 2.73
CA ASP A 7 -11.30 -31.02 1.80
C ASP A 7 -10.33 -29.92 2.21
N THR A 8 -9.22 -30.34 2.80
CA THR A 8 -8.16 -29.42 3.15
C THR A 8 -7.49 -29.09 1.82
N PRO A 9 -7.48 -27.81 1.38
CA PRO A 9 -6.93 -27.45 0.10
C PRO A 9 -5.51 -28.01 -0.04
N LEU A 10 -5.25 -28.74 -1.13
CA LEU A 10 -3.94 -29.35 -1.37
C LEU A 10 -2.87 -28.25 -1.39
N PRO A 11 -1.69 -28.46 -0.77
CA PRO A 11 -0.66 -27.44 -0.73
C PRO A 11 -0.11 -27.16 -2.12
N MET A 12 -0.37 -25.96 -2.68
CA MET A 12 0.17 -25.50 -3.97
C MET A 12 1.62 -24.98 -3.86
N ILE A 13 2.43 -25.64 -3.03
CA ILE A 13 3.77 -25.18 -2.64
C ILE A 13 4.73 -25.14 -3.85
N SER A 14 4.54 -26.03 -4.83
CA SER A 14 5.34 -26.11 -6.06
C SER A 14 4.98 -25.05 -7.09
N GLU A 15 3.78 -24.45 -7.01
CA GLU A 15 3.32 -23.47 -7.99
C GLU A 15 4.14 -22.19 -7.89
N THR A 16 4.45 -21.58 -9.03
CA THR A 16 5.11 -20.27 -9.04
C THR A 16 4.13 -19.19 -8.57
N ASP A 17 4.63 -18.03 -8.17
CA ASP A 17 3.74 -16.96 -7.73
C ASP A 17 2.81 -16.45 -8.85
N GLU A 18 3.23 -16.57 -10.12
CA GLU A 18 2.40 -16.26 -11.28
C GLU A 18 1.32 -17.32 -11.48
N ASP A 19 1.67 -18.61 -11.40
CA ASP A 19 0.72 -19.71 -11.51
C ASP A 19 -0.36 -19.62 -10.43
N LEU A 20 0.01 -19.28 -9.19
CA LEU A 20 -0.96 -19.03 -8.13
C LEU A 20 -1.97 -17.95 -8.51
N LEU A 21 -1.53 -16.83 -9.09
CA LEU A 21 -2.43 -15.74 -9.52
C LEU A 21 -3.31 -16.14 -10.71
N VAL A 22 -2.77 -16.95 -11.63
CA VAL A 22 -3.51 -17.53 -12.77
C VAL A 22 -4.58 -18.50 -12.28
N ILE A 23 -4.23 -19.46 -11.41
CA ILE A 23 -5.17 -20.42 -10.81
C ILE A 23 -6.24 -19.66 -10.00
N MET A 24 -5.86 -18.63 -9.24
CA MET A 24 -6.83 -17.78 -8.54
C MET A 24 -7.80 -17.05 -9.49
N SER A 25 -7.38 -16.76 -10.72
CA SER A 25 -8.21 -16.09 -11.73
C SER A 25 -9.19 -17.03 -12.43
N MET A 26 -8.89 -18.33 -12.44
CA MET A 26 -9.75 -19.40 -12.93
C MET A 26 -10.85 -19.66 -11.88
N LYS A 27 -11.99 -18.97 -12.01
CA LYS A 27 -13.10 -19.01 -11.04
C LYS A 27 -14.02 -20.22 -11.21
N ASP A 28 -13.73 -21.09 -12.16
CA ASP A 28 -14.45 -22.32 -12.50
C ASP A 28 -14.14 -23.48 -11.54
N ASP A 29 -12.98 -23.46 -10.87
CA ASP A 29 -12.63 -24.39 -9.78
C ASP A 29 -12.43 -23.63 -8.46
N GLU A 30 -13.46 -23.60 -7.63
CA GLU A 30 -13.43 -22.92 -6.33
C GLU A 30 -12.40 -23.52 -5.37
N ASN A 31 -12.18 -24.84 -5.43
CA ASN A 31 -11.21 -25.52 -4.56
C ASN A 31 -9.79 -25.16 -4.96
N ALA A 32 -9.47 -25.18 -6.26
CA ALA A 32 -8.17 -24.77 -6.76
C ALA A 32 -7.93 -23.27 -6.48
N CYS A 33 -8.93 -22.42 -6.72
CA CYS A 33 -8.86 -20.98 -6.43
C CYS A 33 -8.56 -20.70 -4.94
N ASN A 34 -9.28 -21.37 -4.03
CA ASN A 34 -9.09 -21.22 -2.58
C ASN A 34 -7.74 -21.77 -2.11
N SER A 35 -7.26 -22.87 -2.71
CA SER A 35 -5.94 -23.44 -2.44
C SER A 35 -4.83 -22.48 -2.86
N ALA A 36 -4.93 -21.93 -4.08
CA ALA A 36 -3.97 -20.98 -4.62
C ALA A 36 -3.93 -19.69 -3.79
N PHE A 37 -5.10 -19.16 -3.41
CA PHE A 37 -5.17 -17.98 -2.55
C PHE A 37 -4.59 -18.24 -1.16
N SER A 38 -4.83 -19.41 -0.57
CA SER A 38 -4.27 -19.78 0.73
C SER A 38 -2.75 -19.82 0.70
N GLU A 39 -2.17 -20.38 -0.36
CA GLU A 39 -0.72 -20.41 -0.55
C GLU A 39 -0.14 -19.03 -0.84
N PHE A 40 -0.78 -18.22 -1.68
CA PHE A 40 -0.39 -16.82 -1.91
C PHE A 40 -0.41 -16.02 -0.59
N HIS A 41 -1.49 -16.14 0.17
CA HIS A 41 -1.62 -15.51 1.48
C HIS A 41 -0.50 -15.98 2.42
N ARG A 42 -0.20 -17.28 2.48
CA ARG A 42 0.89 -17.83 3.29
C ARG A 42 2.25 -17.22 2.92
N ARG A 43 2.55 -17.04 1.62
CA ARG A 43 3.82 -16.49 1.13
C ARG A 43 3.97 -15.00 1.39
N TYR A 44 2.88 -14.23 1.28
CA TYR A 44 2.94 -12.77 1.24
C TYR A 44 2.40 -12.05 2.48
N LYS A 45 1.66 -12.72 3.37
CA LYS A 45 0.99 -12.07 4.53
C LYS A 45 1.96 -11.27 5.41
N ASP A 46 3.14 -11.80 5.73
CA ASP A 46 4.04 -11.17 6.70
C ASP A 46 4.72 -9.94 6.08
N LEU A 47 5.18 -10.07 4.83
CA LEU A 47 5.75 -8.97 4.06
C LEU A 47 4.72 -7.85 3.81
N LEU A 48 3.49 -8.23 3.43
CA LEU A 48 2.42 -7.26 3.20
C LEU A 48 2.03 -6.56 4.50
N TYR A 49 1.86 -7.30 5.60
CA TYR A 49 1.49 -6.73 6.89
C TYR A 49 2.57 -5.75 7.39
N TYR A 50 3.85 -6.08 7.20
CA TYR A 50 4.96 -5.17 7.48
C TYR A 50 4.89 -3.91 6.61
N MET A 51 4.69 -4.06 5.29
CA MET A 51 4.58 -2.93 4.36
C MET A 51 3.43 -1.99 4.72
N VAL A 52 2.24 -2.55 4.96
CA VAL A 52 1.04 -1.78 5.36
C VAL A 52 1.27 -1.13 6.72
N GLY A 53 1.87 -1.85 7.67
CA GLY A 53 2.23 -1.33 8.99
C GLY A 53 3.18 -0.13 8.89
N GLY A 54 4.17 -0.17 7.99
CA GLY A 54 5.04 0.97 7.73
C GLY A 54 4.28 2.22 7.26
N VAL A 55 3.32 2.05 6.33
CA VAL A 55 2.46 3.15 5.85
C VAL A 55 1.56 3.70 6.96
N CYS A 56 1.07 2.84 7.85
CA CYS A 56 0.14 3.22 8.91
C CYS A 56 0.83 3.61 10.23
N SER A 57 2.13 3.42 10.36
CA SER A 57 2.87 3.41 11.64
C SER A 57 2.67 4.68 12.47
N SER A 58 2.56 5.82 11.80
CA SER A 58 2.41 7.14 12.41
C SER A 58 0.95 7.54 12.71
N HIS A 59 -0.02 6.71 12.29
CA HIS A 59 -1.45 6.94 12.55
C HIS A 59 -1.80 6.60 14.02
N PRO A 60 -2.65 7.40 14.71
CA PRO A 60 -3.02 7.13 16.11
C PRO A 60 -3.61 5.73 16.33
N ASN A 61 -4.41 5.25 15.39
CA ASN A 61 -4.99 3.90 15.37
C ASN A 61 -4.24 2.93 14.42
N SER A 62 -2.91 3.06 14.31
CA SER A 62 -2.08 2.34 13.34
C SER A 62 -2.35 0.84 13.28
N ARG A 63 -2.53 0.18 14.44
CA ARG A 63 -2.79 -1.26 14.51
C ARG A 63 -4.11 -1.67 13.82
N GLU A 64 -5.21 -0.98 14.12
CA GLU A 64 -6.51 -1.31 13.52
C GLU A 64 -6.57 -0.89 12.06
N LEU A 65 -6.00 0.27 11.73
CA LEU A 65 -5.87 0.73 10.34
C LEU A 65 -5.06 -0.25 9.48
N THR A 66 -3.97 -0.80 10.04
CA THR A 66 -3.16 -1.82 9.36
C THR A 66 -3.97 -3.07 9.05
N LYS A 67 -4.77 -3.57 10.00
CA LYS A 67 -5.65 -4.73 9.78
C LYS A 67 -6.69 -4.47 8.69
N VAL A 68 -7.35 -3.30 8.73
CA VAL A 68 -8.37 -2.92 7.74
C VAL A 68 -7.76 -2.87 6.34
N ILE A 69 -6.65 -2.15 6.17
CA ILE A 69 -5.99 -2.02 4.87
C ILE A 69 -5.44 -3.37 4.40
N PHE A 70 -4.80 -4.14 5.27
CA PHE A 70 -4.31 -5.48 4.95
C PHE A 70 -5.44 -6.38 4.43
N ASN A 71 -6.57 -6.44 5.14
CA ASN A 71 -7.71 -7.26 4.74
C ASN A 71 -8.29 -6.80 3.39
N ASN A 72 -8.40 -5.48 3.18
CA ASN A 72 -8.89 -4.94 1.91
C ASN A 72 -7.91 -5.24 0.75
N VAL A 73 -6.59 -5.19 0.98
CA VAL A 73 -5.61 -5.57 -0.04
C VAL A 73 -5.77 -7.03 -0.40
N MET A 74 -5.87 -7.93 0.59
CA MET A 74 -6.08 -9.36 0.33
C MET A 74 -7.38 -9.63 -0.43
N LEU A 75 -8.47 -8.92 -0.10
CA LEU A 75 -9.73 -9.01 -0.83
C LEU A 75 -9.60 -8.52 -2.28
N ASN A 76 -8.92 -7.39 -2.49
CA ASN A 76 -8.65 -6.85 -3.82
C ASN A 76 -7.77 -7.79 -4.66
N VAL A 77 -6.77 -8.43 -4.05
CA VAL A 77 -5.96 -9.45 -4.71
C VAL A 77 -6.84 -10.61 -5.18
N TYR A 78 -7.69 -11.15 -4.29
CA TYR A 78 -8.60 -12.25 -4.64
C TYR A 78 -9.56 -11.88 -5.78
N GLN A 79 -10.06 -10.65 -5.77
CA GLN A 79 -11.02 -10.15 -6.76
C GLN A 79 -10.38 -9.79 -8.11
N TYR A 80 -9.16 -9.26 -8.09
CA TYR A 80 -8.53 -8.63 -9.25
C TYR A 80 -7.21 -9.29 -9.67
N CYS A 81 -6.89 -10.51 -9.18
CA CYS A 81 -5.67 -11.23 -9.56
C CYS A 81 -5.50 -11.40 -11.08
N HIS A 82 -6.60 -11.56 -11.82
CA HIS A 82 -6.63 -11.64 -13.29
C HIS A 82 -6.06 -10.41 -14.01
N THR A 83 -5.91 -9.28 -13.31
CA THR A 83 -5.36 -8.04 -13.88
C THR A 83 -3.85 -7.95 -13.75
N PHE A 84 -3.23 -8.81 -12.94
CA PHE A 84 -1.78 -8.85 -12.79
C PHE A 84 -1.13 -9.48 -14.02
N THR A 85 0.01 -8.93 -14.43
CA THR A 85 0.82 -9.47 -15.52
C THR A 85 2.29 -9.29 -15.21
N CYS A 86 3.08 -10.33 -15.51
CA CYS A 86 4.54 -10.30 -15.43
C CYS A 86 5.20 -9.75 -16.70
N GLU A 87 4.43 -9.38 -17.74
CA GLU A 87 4.95 -8.98 -19.06
C GLU A 87 5.97 -9.98 -19.64
N GLY A 88 5.77 -11.28 -19.37
CA GLY A 88 6.68 -12.36 -19.82
C GLY A 88 7.99 -12.48 -19.02
N GLN A 89 8.10 -11.83 -17.86
CA GLN A 89 9.23 -12.00 -16.95
C GLN A 89 9.24 -13.40 -16.32
N THR A 90 10.33 -14.13 -16.48
CA THR A 90 10.47 -15.51 -15.97
C THR A 90 11.42 -15.64 -14.77
N ASP A 91 12.17 -14.58 -14.43
CA ASP A 91 13.05 -14.56 -13.26
C ASP A 91 12.21 -14.47 -11.96
N PRO A 92 12.25 -15.49 -11.07
CA PRO A 92 11.42 -15.53 -9.87
C PRO A 92 11.57 -14.32 -8.96
N GLU A 93 12.79 -13.78 -8.82
CA GLU A 93 13.03 -12.61 -7.98
C GLU A 93 12.45 -11.34 -8.59
N LYS A 94 12.45 -11.23 -9.93
CA LYS A 94 11.81 -10.11 -10.62
C LYS A 94 10.28 -10.24 -10.60
N VAL A 95 9.73 -11.45 -10.73
CA VAL A 95 8.29 -11.71 -10.57
C VAL A 95 7.82 -11.34 -9.17
N LYS A 96 8.50 -11.83 -8.14
CA LYS A 96 8.22 -11.47 -6.73
C LYS A 96 8.29 -9.97 -6.50
N LYS A 97 9.28 -9.29 -7.10
CA LYS A 97 9.33 -7.83 -7.12
C LYS A 97 8.07 -7.28 -7.79
N SER A 98 7.69 -7.67 -9.00
CA SER A 98 6.48 -7.16 -9.66
C SER A 98 5.23 -7.31 -8.79
N ILE A 99 5.03 -8.48 -8.16
CA ILE A 99 3.91 -8.74 -7.23
C ILE A 99 3.93 -7.75 -6.06
N LEU A 100 5.08 -7.58 -5.39
CA LEU A 100 5.19 -6.62 -4.29
C LEU A 100 4.91 -5.16 -4.73
N SER A 101 5.19 -4.79 -5.98
CA SER A 101 4.81 -3.45 -6.51
C SER A 101 3.31 -3.32 -6.61
N TRP A 102 2.69 -4.34 -7.21
CA TRP A 102 1.26 -4.37 -7.41
C TRP A 102 0.53 -4.31 -6.06
N LEU A 103 0.96 -5.12 -5.07
CA LEU A 103 0.47 -5.07 -3.70
C LEU A 103 0.65 -3.68 -3.05
N ALA A 104 1.80 -3.04 -3.22
CA ALA A 104 2.06 -1.70 -2.70
C ALA A 104 1.13 -0.64 -3.31
N THR A 105 0.80 -0.78 -4.60
CA THR A 105 -0.17 0.10 -5.27
C THR A 105 -1.57 -0.08 -4.70
N ILE A 106 -2.02 -1.32 -4.50
CA ILE A 106 -3.32 -1.60 -3.88
C ILE A 106 -3.36 -1.02 -2.46
N ALA A 107 -2.32 -1.28 -1.65
CA ALA A 107 -2.23 -0.78 -0.27
C ALA A 107 -2.27 0.75 -0.21
N ARG A 108 -1.56 1.43 -1.11
CA ARG A 108 -1.58 2.90 -1.21
C ARG A 108 -2.97 3.42 -1.55
N ASN A 109 -3.67 2.78 -2.49
CA ASN A 109 -5.02 3.17 -2.88
C ASN A 109 -6.01 2.96 -1.75
N GLU A 110 -5.93 1.83 -1.03
CA GLU A 110 -6.75 1.53 0.13
C GLU A 110 -6.52 2.52 1.29
N TYR A 111 -5.26 2.91 1.51
CA TYR A 111 -4.92 3.96 2.47
C TYR A 111 -5.53 5.31 2.07
N LYS A 112 -5.36 5.74 0.81
CA LYS A 112 -5.96 6.99 0.30
C LYS A 112 -7.48 6.99 0.43
N ALA A 113 -8.13 5.84 0.22
CA ALA A 113 -9.58 5.71 0.33
C ALA A 113 -10.12 5.94 1.75
N GLN A 114 -9.28 5.81 2.80
CA GLN A 114 -9.70 6.09 4.19
C GLN A 114 -9.95 7.57 4.45
N PHE A 115 -9.38 8.47 3.64
CA PHE A 115 -9.54 9.92 3.79
C PHE A 115 -10.74 10.46 3.00
N LYS A 116 -11.39 9.63 2.19
CA LYS A 116 -12.57 10.03 1.40
C LYS A 116 -13.82 9.99 2.28
N LYS A 117 -14.72 10.96 2.07
CA LYS A 117 -16.06 10.94 2.69
C LYS A 117 -16.77 9.60 2.38
N PRO A 118 -17.56 9.04 3.31
CA PRO A 118 -18.17 7.70 3.15
C PRO A 118 -18.91 7.51 1.81
N GLU A 119 -19.70 8.51 1.41
CA GLU A 119 -20.47 8.53 0.17
C GLU A 119 -19.58 8.43 -1.09
N LYS A 120 -18.39 9.06 -1.07
CA LYS A 120 -17.43 9.00 -2.18
C LYS A 120 -16.62 7.71 -2.18
N ARG A 121 -16.29 7.20 -0.99
CA ARG A 121 -15.56 5.94 -0.80
C ARG A 121 -16.34 4.75 -1.37
N ASP A 122 -17.64 4.69 -1.14
CA ASP A 122 -18.49 3.58 -1.59
C ASP A 122 -18.76 3.64 -3.10
N ALA A 123 -18.96 4.84 -3.66
CA ALA A 123 -19.14 5.04 -5.11
C ALA A 123 -17.86 4.71 -5.91
N GLU A 124 -16.69 5.09 -5.40
CA GLU A 124 -15.42 4.77 -6.06
C GLU A 124 -14.99 3.32 -5.89
N ARG A 125 -15.32 2.64 -4.79
CA ARG A 125 -15.16 1.18 -4.71
C ARG A 125 -15.87 0.46 -5.86
N SER A 126 -17.02 0.99 -6.29
CA SER A 126 -17.75 0.51 -7.47
C SER A 126 -17.10 0.92 -8.80
N ALA A 127 -16.39 2.05 -8.87
CA ALA A 127 -15.76 2.58 -10.09
C ALA A 127 -14.29 2.13 -10.28
N PHE A 128 -13.56 1.81 -9.22
CA PHE A 128 -12.19 1.26 -9.23
C PHE A 128 -12.15 -0.09 -9.95
N LYS A 129 -13.29 -0.79 -10.00
CA LYS A 129 -13.58 -1.98 -10.82
C LYS A 129 -13.31 -1.77 -12.32
N THR A 130 -13.13 -0.53 -12.80
CA THR A 130 -13.09 -0.18 -14.22
C THR A 130 -11.75 0.38 -14.71
N MET A 131 -10.76 0.70 -13.85
CA MET A 131 -9.74 1.71 -14.24
C MET A 131 -8.23 1.41 -14.04
N VAL A 132 -7.77 0.19 -13.77
CA VAL A 132 -6.31 -0.04 -13.59
C VAL A 132 -5.61 -0.31 -14.93
N LYS A 133 -5.33 0.76 -15.68
CA LYS A 133 -4.39 0.80 -16.81
C LYS A 133 -3.28 1.82 -16.50
N SER A 134 -2.05 1.34 -16.34
CA SER A 134 -0.72 1.96 -16.60
C SER A 134 0.30 1.75 -15.47
N SER A 135 1.31 0.94 -15.79
CA SER A 135 2.53 0.62 -15.02
C SER A 135 3.63 1.69 -15.28
N LEU A 136 4.54 1.96 -14.33
CA LEU A 136 6.00 1.65 -14.28
C LEU A 136 6.59 2.35 -13.02
N GLY A 137 7.60 1.92 -12.23
CA GLY A 137 8.53 0.77 -12.17
C GLY A 137 9.13 0.58 -10.73
N LYS A 138 10.23 -0.20 -10.54
CA LYS A 138 10.91 -0.61 -9.25
C LYS A 138 12.46 -0.43 -9.33
N PRO A 139 13.39 -0.70 -8.35
CA PRO A 139 13.35 -1.49 -7.07
C PRO A 139 14.34 -1.09 -5.89
N GLN A 140 14.44 -1.96 -4.87
CA GLN A 140 15.60 -2.29 -3.99
C GLN A 140 16.01 -1.29 -2.88
N TYR A 141 16.00 -1.76 -1.61
CA TYR A 141 16.43 -0.94 -0.47
C TYR A 141 17.89 -0.50 -0.62
N SER A 142 18.10 0.73 -1.06
CA SER A 142 19.44 1.29 -1.27
C SER A 142 19.90 2.02 -0.01
N TYR A 143 21.16 2.44 0.05
CA TYR A 143 21.65 3.40 1.06
C TYR A 143 20.67 4.57 1.27
N SER A 144 19.92 4.95 0.23
CA SER A 144 18.93 5.99 0.28
C SER A 144 17.76 5.71 1.23
N GLU A 145 17.27 4.48 1.40
CA GLU A 145 16.11 4.24 2.27
C GLU A 145 16.44 4.22 3.76
N ASP A 146 17.60 3.68 4.17
CA ASP A 146 18.09 3.83 5.55
C ASP A 146 18.33 5.32 5.88
N LEU A 147 18.84 6.07 4.90
CA LEU A 147 19.01 7.50 5.03
C LEU A 147 17.67 8.25 5.12
N ILE A 148 16.65 7.82 4.37
CA ILE A 148 15.28 8.35 4.44
C ILE A 148 14.71 8.08 5.84
N GLU A 149 14.79 6.85 6.36
CA GLU A 149 14.29 6.52 7.71
C GLU A 149 15.02 7.35 8.79
N LYS A 150 16.34 7.51 8.68
CA LYS A 150 17.12 8.40 9.56
C LYS A 150 16.70 9.86 9.44
N ALA A 151 16.34 10.32 8.25
CA ALA A 151 15.82 11.67 8.01
C ALA A 151 14.44 11.87 8.65
N TYR A 152 13.54 10.89 8.53
CA TYR A 152 12.23 10.91 9.17
C TYR A 152 12.35 10.87 10.71
N ALA A 153 13.32 10.14 11.24
CA ALA A 153 13.59 10.09 12.67
C ALA A 153 14.01 11.45 13.26
N GLN A 154 14.51 12.39 12.44
CA GLN A 154 14.84 13.75 12.89
C GLN A 154 13.60 14.60 13.23
N ILE A 155 12.40 14.19 12.78
CA ILE A 155 11.16 14.92 13.08
C ILE A 155 10.68 14.46 14.46
N PRO A 156 10.69 15.30 15.50
CA PRO A 156 10.53 14.83 16.88
C PRO A 156 9.12 14.37 17.24
N LYS A 157 8.09 14.89 16.56
CA LYS A 157 6.69 14.63 16.89
C LYS A 157 6.12 13.57 15.94
N GLU A 158 5.52 12.52 16.49
CA GLU A 158 4.83 11.48 15.70
C GLU A 158 3.74 12.06 14.79
N ARG A 159 2.96 13.00 15.31
CA ARG A 159 1.98 13.75 14.52
C ARG A 159 2.60 14.34 13.26
N ASP A 160 3.75 15.00 13.40
CA ASP A 160 4.39 15.71 12.31
C ASP A 160 4.99 14.73 11.28
N ARG A 161 5.43 13.54 11.75
CA ARG A 161 5.82 12.41 10.89
C ARG A 161 4.63 11.87 10.09
N ASP A 162 3.46 11.69 10.72
CA ASP A 162 2.23 11.23 10.04
C ASP A 162 1.76 12.20 8.97
N ILE A 163 1.74 13.48 9.31
CA ILE A 163 1.37 14.55 8.38
C ILE A 163 2.30 14.54 7.16
N LEU A 164 3.61 14.39 7.38
CA LEU A 164 4.58 14.33 6.28
C LEU A 164 4.43 13.04 5.45
N ARG A 165 4.24 11.88 6.09
CA ARG A 165 4.04 10.60 5.40
C ARG A 165 2.77 10.64 4.54
N THR A 166 1.67 11.14 5.10
CA THR A 166 0.40 11.36 4.39
C THR A 166 0.59 12.28 3.20
N TYR A 167 1.30 13.41 3.39
CA TYR A 167 1.66 14.32 2.30
C TYR A 167 2.37 13.61 1.14
N TRP A 168 3.39 12.80 1.41
CA TRP A 168 4.13 12.08 0.36
C TRP A 168 3.32 10.94 -0.28
N VAL A 169 2.35 10.35 0.41
CA VAL A 169 1.44 9.35 -0.18
C VAL A 169 0.53 9.98 -1.25
N PHE A 170 0.11 11.23 -1.05
CA PHE A 170 -0.75 11.98 -1.98
C PHE A 170 0.03 12.83 -2.99
N TYR A 171 1.36 12.91 -2.86
CA TYR A 171 2.20 13.67 -3.79
C TYR A 171 2.21 13.05 -5.19
N GLU A 172 1.95 13.88 -6.20
CA GLU A 172 2.03 13.52 -7.63
C GLU A 172 2.86 14.57 -8.38
N LYS A 173 3.85 14.13 -9.16
CA LYS A 173 4.76 15.02 -9.92
C LYS A 173 4.10 15.43 -11.24
N GLY A 174 3.82 16.72 -11.45
CA GLY A 174 3.24 17.24 -12.71
C GLY A 174 3.10 18.77 -12.77
N GLU A 175 2.78 19.33 -13.95
CA GLU A 175 2.73 20.80 -14.19
C GLU A 175 1.80 21.57 -13.24
N LYS A 176 0.72 20.93 -12.77
CA LYS A 176 -0.22 21.46 -11.77
C LYS A 176 0.03 20.89 -10.37
N SER A 177 1.29 20.69 -10.00
CA SER A 177 1.75 20.05 -8.76
C SER A 177 0.87 20.41 -7.55
N GLN A 178 -0.12 19.58 -7.25
CA GLN A 178 -0.89 19.58 -6.00
C GLN A 178 0.00 19.18 -4.80
N ALA A 179 1.30 19.00 -5.03
CA ALA A 179 2.38 18.95 -4.06
C ALA A 179 2.38 20.10 -3.01
N LYS A 180 1.51 21.11 -3.10
CA LYS A 180 1.32 22.07 -2.00
C LYS A 180 -0.05 21.96 -1.32
N ASN A 181 -1.01 21.31 -1.97
CA ASN A 181 -2.39 21.21 -1.52
C ASN A 181 -2.78 19.74 -1.47
N LEU A 182 -2.55 19.13 -0.31
CA LEU A 182 -3.30 17.93 0.06
C LEU A 182 -4.79 18.15 -0.27
N PRO A 183 -5.49 17.13 -0.78
CA PRO A 183 -6.93 17.21 -0.98
C PRO A 183 -7.65 17.74 0.27
N ASP A 184 -8.71 18.53 0.09
CA ASP A 184 -9.39 19.19 1.21
C ASP A 184 -9.93 18.20 2.24
N ASP A 185 -10.39 17.03 1.79
CA ASP A 185 -10.85 15.93 2.65
C ASP A 185 -9.70 15.35 3.50
N VAL A 186 -8.50 15.23 2.93
CA VAL A 186 -7.29 14.84 3.67
C VAL A 186 -6.90 15.92 4.68
N LEU A 187 -6.97 17.20 4.30
CA LEU A 187 -6.67 18.32 5.21
C LEU A 187 -7.67 18.40 6.37
N ASP A 188 -8.96 18.16 6.10
CA ASP A 188 -10.00 18.13 7.12
C ASP A 188 -9.80 16.98 8.08
N ASP A 189 -9.54 15.79 7.57
CA ASP A 189 -9.28 14.62 8.41
C ASP A 189 -8.05 14.84 9.31
N LEU A 190 -6.93 15.33 8.77
CA LEU A 190 -5.74 15.66 9.57
C LEU A 190 -6.02 16.77 10.60
N SER A 191 -6.86 17.75 10.25
CA SER A 191 -7.23 18.87 11.14
C SER A 191 -8.03 18.36 12.33
N VAL A 192 -9.01 17.49 12.08
CA VAL A 192 -9.84 16.85 13.11
C VAL A 192 -8.98 15.90 13.95
N ARG A 193 -8.23 15.00 13.30
CA ARG A 193 -7.40 13.97 13.94
C ARG A 193 -6.41 14.56 14.94
N TYR A 194 -5.81 15.69 14.61
CA TYR A 194 -4.77 16.31 15.42
C TYR A 194 -5.18 17.61 16.11
N ASN A 195 -6.47 17.93 16.06
CA ASN A 195 -7.06 19.15 16.60
C ASN A 195 -6.22 20.40 16.24
N THR A 196 -6.03 20.62 14.95
CA THR A 196 -5.17 21.67 14.41
C THR A 196 -5.80 22.32 13.18
N SER A 197 -5.38 23.53 12.81
CA SER A 197 -5.83 24.17 11.57
C SER A 197 -5.12 23.61 10.34
N ARG A 198 -5.78 23.71 9.18
CA ARG A 198 -5.21 23.40 7.86
C ARG A 198 -3.92 24.17 7.59
N ASP A 199 -3.85 25.44 8.00
CA ASP A 199 -2.66 26.26 7.82
C ASP A 199 -1.48 25.78 8.67
N ASN A 200 -1.75 25.38 9.92
CA ASN A 200 -0.71 24.78 10.75
C ASN A 200 -0.24 23.44 10.18
N ILE A 201 -1.12 22.64 9.56
CA ILE A 201 -0.72 21.41 8.84
C ILE A 201 0.24 21.75 7.69
N ARG A 202 -0.05 22.78 6.88
CA ARG A 202 0.85 23.24 5.81
C ARG A 202 2.20 23.72 6.36
N THR A 203 2.19 24.45 7.47
CA THR A 203 3.42 24.87 8.16
C THR A 203 4.22 23.66 8.65
N ILE A 204 3.56 22.65 9.22
CA ILE A 204 4.20 21.40 9.64
C ILE A 204 4.85 20.73 8.43
N ILE A 205 4.14 20.55 7.32
CA ILE A 205 4.68 19.94 6.08
C ILE A 205 5.91 20.70 5.59
N SER A 206 5.87 22.03 5.56
CA SER A 206 7.01 22.86 5.15
C SER A 206 8.21 22.66 6.06
N ARG A 207 7.99 22.71 7.38
CA ARG A 207 9.05 22.54 8.39
C ARG A 207 9.67 21.15 8.34
N THR A 208 8.85 20.10 8.28
CA THR A 208 9.33 18.71 8.28
C THR A 208 10.03 18.35 6.98
N ASN A 209 9.55 18.84 5.83
CA ASN A 209 10.29 18.71 4.57
C ASN A 209 11.66 19.41 4.64
N ARG A 210 11.75 20.57 5.27
CA ARG A 210 13.04 21.25 5.47
C ARG A 210 13.99 20.39 6.33
N ILE A 211 13.49 19.82 7.43
CA ILE A 211 14.28 18.91 8.29
C ILE A 211 14.83 17.74 7.48
N VAL A 212 13.95 17.03 6.76
CA VAL A 212 14.33 15.87 5.94
C VAL A 212 15.32 16.27 4.86
N LYS A 213 15.04 17.36 4.13
CA LYS A 213 15.92 17.87 3.08
C LYS A 213 17.31 18.22 3.61
N THR A 214 17.40 18.98 4.69
CA THR A 214 18.70 19.36 5.29
C THR A 214 19.48 18.13 5.75
N PHE A 215 18.81 17.13 6.34
CA PHE A 215 19.46 15.88 6.72
C PHE A 215 20.02 15.14 5.51
N LEU A 216 19.21 15.01 4.44
CA LEU A 216 19.63 14.36 3.21
C LEU A 216 20.79 15.12 2.54
N GLU A 217 20.72 16.45 2.41
CA GLU A 217 21.82 17.26 1.83
C GLU A 217 23.14 17.13 2.60
N THR A 218 23.07 16.94 3.92
CA THR A 218 24.26 16.81 4.77
C THR A 218 24.87 15.41 4.72
N ASN A 219 24.04 14.38 4.51
CA ASN A 219 24.44 12.98 4.69
C ASN A 219 24.40 12.15 3.40
N TYR A 220 23.82 12.66 2.32
CA TYR A 220 23.81 12.01 1.02
C TYR A 220 25.14 12.28 0.32
N LYS A 221 26.10 11.36 0.47
CA LYS A 221 27.35 11.39 -0.30
C LYS A 221 27.09 10.91 -1.74
N GLN A 222 27.57 11.67 -2.73
CA GLN A 222 27.60 11.26 -4.14
C GLN A 222 28.51 10.05 -4.33
#